data_AF-A0A3M0W6X7-F1
#
_entry.id   AF-A0A3M0W6X7-F1
#
_cell.length_a   1.000
_cell.length_b   1.000
_cell.length_c   1.000
_cell.angle_alpha   90.00
_cell.angle_beta   90.00
_cell.angle_gamma   90.00
#
_symmetry.space_group_name_H-M   'P 1'
#
loop_
_entity.id
_entity.type
_entity.pdbx_description
1 polymer ?
#
loop_
_entity_poly.entity_id
_entity_poly.type
_entity_poly.pdbx_seq_one_letter_code
_entity_poly.pdbx_strand_id
1 'polypeptide(L)'
;MKHISAVAAGIAALAGVAHASVAGFDISHYQSDVDFASAYSSGARFVIIKATEGTSYTDPKFSDHYVAATNAGFIRGGYHFAQPASSTGAAQANFFIANGGGWSGDGITLPGMLDLEYNPSGDSCYGLSASDLVDWISDFIETYNSSEGVYPLIYTSTSWWTQCTGNSDAFGSKSPLVIARYSSSVGDLPAGWSYYTIWQYSDSYTYGGDADSFNGDESQLQALALG
;
A
#
# COMPACT_ATOMS: atom_id res chain seq x y z
N MET A 1 -60.97 37.35 4.96
CA MET A 1 -59.65 37.22 5.61
C MET A 1 -59.10 35.83 5.29
N LYS A 2 -58.13 35.74 4.37
CA LYS A 2 -57.49 34.49 3.97
C LYS A 2 -56.30 34.24 4.91
N HIS A 3 -56.34 33.15 5.69
CA HIS A 3 -55.18 32.68 6.42
C HIS A 3 -54.43 31.67 5.54
N ILE A 4 -53.21 32.02 5.14
CA ILE A 4 -52.28 31.13 4.44
C ILE A 4 -51.38 30.54 5.52
N SER A 5 -51.51 29.24 5.78
CA SER A 5 -50.53 28.48 6.57
C SER A 5 -49.31 28.20 5.69
N ALA A 6 -48.16 28.78 6.05
CA ALA A 6 -46.89 28.43 5.44
C ALA A 6 -46.38 27.12 6.06
N VAL A 7 -46.21 26.08 5.23
CA VAL A 7 -45.48 24.87 5.59
C VAL A 7 -44.00 25.16 5.34
N ALA A 8 -43.21 25.26 6.41
CA ALA A 8 -41.76 25.33 6.30
C ALA A 8 -41.22 23.92 6.01
N ALA A 9 -40.81 23.68 4.77
CA ALA A 9 -40.03 22.49 4.43
C ALA A 9 -38.59 22.71 4.90
N GLY A 10 -38.19 22.03 5.97
CA GLY A 10 -36.80 21.96 6.40
C GLY A 10 -36.00 21.08 5.45
N ILE A 11 -35.05 21.67 4.70
CA ILE A 11 -34.05 20.91 3.97
C ILE A 11 -33.00 20.48 4.98
N ALA A 12 -33.02 19.21 5.37
CA ALA A 12 -31.87 18.59 6.04
C ALA A 12 -30.77 18.39 4.98
N ALA A 13 -29.77 19.27 4.98
CA ALA A 13 -28.54 19.01 4.27
C ALA A 13 -27.81 17.88 5.00
N LEU A 14 -27.78 16.68 4.42
CA LEU A 14 -26.80 15.68 4.78
C LEU A 14 -25.45 16.21 4.30
N ALA A 15 -24.73 16.91 5.18
CA ALA A 15 -23.32 17.13 5.01
C ALA A 15 -22.68 15.72 5.00
N GLY A 16 -22.33 15.23 3.81
CA GLY A 16 -21.47 14.07 3.70
C GLY A 16 -20.21 14.38 4.49
N VAL A 17 -19.91 13.56 5.50
CA VAL A 17 -18.66 13.68 6.23
C VAL A 17 -17.57 13.42 5.19
N ALA A 18 -16.81 14.45 4.82
CA ALA A 18 -15.62 14.26 4.01
C ALA A 18 -14.71 13.33 4.82
N HIS A 19 -14.50 12.10 4.33
CA HIS A 19 -13.49 11.22 4.90
C HIS A 19 -12.14 11.93 4.74
N ALA A 20 -11.41 12.09 5.83
CA ALA A 20 -10.04 12.57 5.76
C ALA A 20 -9.23 11.57 4.92
N SER A 21 -8.43 12.10 4.01
CA SER A 21 -7.46 11.32 3.27
C SER A 21 -6.14 12.07 3.22
N VAL A 22 -5.04 11.32 3.18
CA VAL A 22 -3.70 11.88 3.01
C VAL A 22 -3.15 11.41 1.68
N ALA A 23 -2.64 12.34 0.88
CA ALA A 23 -2.04 12.01 -0.40
C ALA A 23 -0.64 11.40 -0.21
N GLY A 24 -0.33 10.41 -1.04
CA GLY A 24 0.99 9.84 -1.18
C GLY A 24 1.18 9.32 -2.60
N PHE A 25 2.26 8.56 -2.78
CA PHE A 25 2.61 7.96 -4.05
C PHE A 25 3.60 6.82 -3.84
N ASP A 26 3.80 5.98 -4.85
CA ASP A 26 4.85 4.97 -4.83
C ASP A 26 5.71 5.00 -6.09
N ILE A 27 6.98 4.62 -5.94
CA ILE A 27 8.04 4.79 -6.96
C ILE A 27 9.02 3.64 -6.95
N SER A 28 9.78 3.52 -8.04
CA SER A 28 10.88 2.58 -8.22
C SER A 28 12.00 3.22 -9.05
N HIS A 29 12.99 2.44 -9.48
CA HIS A 29 14.00 2.90 -10.43
C HIS A 29 13.45 3.43 -11.76
N TYR A 30 12.19 3.15 -12.12
CA TYR A 30 11.57 3.73 -13.31
C TYR A 30 11.46 5.26 -13.23
N GLN A 31 11.38 5.83 -12.03
CA GLN A 31 11.40 7.26 -11.80
C GLN A 31 12.84 7.72 -11.56
N SER A 32 13.55 8.04 -12.64
CA SER A 32 14.99 8.38 -12.54
C SER A 32 15.30 9.62 -11.69
N ASP A 33 14.40 10.61 -11.68
CA ASP A 33 14.44 11.83 -10.89
C ASP A 33 13.02 12.10 -10.33
N VAL A 34 12.92 12.40 -9.03
CA VAL A 34 11.66 12.71 -8.33
C VAL A 34 11.81 14.04 -7.61
N ASP A 35 10.89 14.99 -7.88
CA ASP A 35 10.86 16.28 -7.18
C ASP A 35 10.06 16.17 -5.88
N PHE A 36 10.69 15.59 -4.86
CA PHE A 36 10.10 15.41 -3.53
C PHE A 36 9.68 16.73 -2.89
N ALA A 37 10.42 17.82 -3.11
CA ALA A 37 10.11 19.12 -2.53
C ALA A 37 8.78 19.65 -3.10
N SER A 38 8.61 19.58 -4.43
CA SER A 38 7.34 19.95 -5.07
C SER A 38 6.20 19.03 -4.65
N ALA A 39 6.42 17.71 -4.61
CA ALA A 39 5.40 16.75 -4.16
C ALA A 39 4.90 17.05 -2.72
N TYR A 40 5.83 17.31 -1.80
CA TYR A 40 5.49 17.64 -0.41
C TYR A 40 4.73 18.97 -0.31
N SER A 41 5.18 19.99 -1.06
CA SER A 41 4.53 21.31 -1.11
C SER A 41 3.12 21.25 -1.70
N SER A 42 2.86 20.29 -2.58
CA SER A 42 1.56 20.00 -3.19
C SER A 42 0.66 19.10 -2.33
N GLY A 43 1.11 18.73 -1.13
CA GLY A 43 0.28 18.08 -0.11
C GLY A 43 0.52 16.59 0.10
N ALA A 44 1.44 15.95 -0.63
CA ALA A 44 1.81 14.56 -0.34
C ALA A 44 2.54 14.46 1.00
N ARG A 45 2.32 13.36 1.73
CA ARG A 45 2.92 13.12 3.06
C ARG A 45 3.57 11.77 3.24
N PHE A 46 3.27 10.82 2.37
CA PHE A 46 4.00 9.55 2.35
C PHE A 46 4.48 9.13 0.95
N VAL A 47 5.50 8.28 0.94
CA VAL A 47 5.97 7.60 -0.27
C VAL A 47 6.38 6.15 0.03
N ILE A 48 6.00 5.20 -0.82
CA ILE A 48 6.46 3.81 -0.75
C ILE A 48 7.44 3.55 -1.91
N ILE A 49 8.59 2.94 -1.64
CA ILE A 49 9.72 2.92 -2.59
C ILE A 49 10.14 1.47 -2.84
N LYS A 50 10.23 1.04 -4.09
CA LYS A 50 10.71 -0.32 -4.43
C LYS A 50 12.08 -0.53 -3.83
N ALA A 51 12.22 -1.55 -2.99
CA ALA A 51 13.49 -1.93 -2.38
C ALA A 51 14.06 -3.17 -3.07
N THR A 52 13.23 -4.19 -3.27
CA THR A 52 13.69 -5.50 -3.72
C THR A 52 12.66 -6.22 -4.59
N GLU A 53 13.14 -7.21 -5.34
CA GLU A 53 12.32 -8.15 -6.10
C GLU A 53 12.94 -9.55 -6.03
N GLY A 54 12.12 -10.55 -5.66
CA GLY A 54 12.60 -11.92 -5.44
C GLY A 54 13.75 -11.99 -4.43
N THR A 55 14.78 -12.80 -4.68
CA THR A 55 15.92 -12.96 -3.75
C THR A 55 17.24 -12.44 -4.29
N SER A 56 17.21 -11.71 -5.41
CA SER A 56 18.43 -11.33 -6.13
C SER A 56 18.46 -9.89 -6.63
N TYR A 57 17.32 -9.22 -6.74
CA TYR A 57 17.26 -7.86 -7.25
C TYR A 57 17.05 -6.86 -6.12
N THR A 58 17.97 -5.90 -6.01
CA THR A 58 17.81 -4.68 -5.22
C THR A 58 17.58 -3.52 -6.17
N ASP A 59 16.58 -2.69 -5.91
CA ASP A 59 16.31 -1.53 -6.74
C ASP A 59 17.47 -0.51 -6.61
N PRO A 60 18.14 -0.15 -7.72
CA PRO A 60 19.34 0.68 -7.67
C PRO A 60 19.07 2.12 -7.26
N LYS A 61 17.81 2.57 -7.26
CA LYS A 61 17.40 3.92 -6.87
C LYS A 61 16.83 3.99 -5.45
N PHE A 62 16.58 2.84 -4.80
CA PHE A 62 15.99 2.78 -3.47
C PHE A 62 16.68 3.74 -2.48
N SER A 63 18.00 3.60 -2.30
CA SER A 63 18.74 4.41 -1.31
C SER A 63 18.66 5.91 -1.58
N ASP A 64 18.80 6.32 -2.85
CA ASP A 64 18.72 7.73 -3.25
C ASP A 64 17.33 8.29 -3.00
N HIS A 65 16.28 7.55 -3.40
CA HIS A 65 14.89 7.92 -3.17
C HIS A 65 14.55 7.98 -1.68
N TYR A 66 14.99 7.01 -0.89
CA TYR A 66 14.68 6.93 0.53
C TYR A 66 15.31 8.08 1.32
N VAL A 67 16.56 8.43 1.00
CA VAL A 67 17.25 9.59 1.59
C VAL A 67 16.59 10.90 1.15
N ALA A 68 16.26 11.05 -0.13
CA ALA A 68 15.62 12.27 -0.63
C ALA A 68 14.22 12.48 -0.04
N ALA A 69 13.41 11.42 0.06
CA ALA A 69 12.11 11.43 0.72
C ALA A 69 12.22 11.82 2.20
N THR A 70 13.19 11.23 2.91
CA THR A 70 13.46 11.56 4.33
C THR A 70 13.81 13.04 4.49
N ASN A 71 14.70 13.57 3.66
CA ASN A 71 15.12 14.97 3.71
C ASN A 71 13.99 15.96 3.37
N ALA A 72 13.03 15.54 2.53
CA ALA A 72 11.85 16.34 2.20
C ALA A 72 10.73 16.25 3.27
N GLY A 73 10.89 15.39 4.29
CA GLY A 73 9.96 15.27 5.40
C GLY A 73 8.84 14.24 5.22
N PHE A 74 8.96 13.33 4.25
CA PHE A 74 7.97 12.27 4.03
C PHE A 74 8.04 11.19 5.11
N ILE A 75 6.86 10.66 5.46
CA ILE A 75 6.75 9.30 6.00
C ILE A 75 7.02 8.34 4.83
N ARG A 76 7.91 7.37 5.00
CA ARG A 76 8.40 6.54 3.89
C ARG A 76 8.57 5.08 4.27
N GLY A 77 8.39 4.19 3.31
CA GLY A 77 8.59 2.74 3.48
C GLY A 77 9.18 2.10 2.23
N GLY A 78 9.73 0.89 2.39
CA GLY A 78 10.14 0.06 1.26
C GLY A 78 9.00 -0.86 0.79
N TYR A 79 9.04 -1.30 -0.46
CA TYR A 79 8.23 -2.43 -0.92
C TYR A 79 9.06 -3.54 -1.59
N HIS A 80 8.51 -4.75 -1.55
CA HIS A 80 9.06 -5.95 -2.12
C HIS A 80 8.14 -6.51 -3.21
N PHE A 81 8.62 -6.55 -4.46
CA PHE A 81 7.89 -7.23 -5.55
C PHE A 81 8.05 -8.74 -5.43
N ALA A 82 6.96 -9.43 -5.15
CA ALA A 82 6.98 -10.85 -4.90
C ALA A 82 7.33 -11.67 -6.15
N GLN A 83 8.13 -12.71 -5.96
CA GLN A 83 8.38 -13.75 -6.97
C GLN A 83 8.12 -15.14 -6.35
N PRO A 84 6.87 -15.51 -5.99
CA PRO A 84 6.58 -16.66 -5.13
C PRO A 84 7.08 -18.02 -5.62
N ALA A 85 7.18 -18.21 -6.95
CA ALA A 85 7.70 -19.44 -7.53
C ALA A 85 9.23 -19.59 -7.45
N SER A 86 9.96 -18.52 -7.12
CA SER A 86 11.42 -18.51 -7.14
C SER A 86 12.08 -18.96 -5.83
N SER A 87 11.37 -18.88 -4.71
CA SER A 87 11.90 -19.10 -3.34
C SER A 87 10.76 -19.07 -2.32
N THR A 88 11.03 -19.40 -1.06
CA THR A 88 10.01 -19.34 0.01
C THR A 88 9.67 -17.91 0.41
N GLY A 89 8.52 -17.73 1.07
CA GLY A 89 8.10 -16.42 1.59
C GLY A 89 9.10 -15.88 2.60
N ALA A 90 9.58 -16.75 3.51
CA ALA A 90 10.62 -16.39 4.48
C ALA A 90 11.93 -15.93 3.82
N ALA A 91 12.34 -16.55 2.71
CA ALA A 91 13.56 -16.15 2.01
C ALA A 91 13.44 -14.73 1.42
N GLN A 92 12.29 -14.42 0.82
CA GLN A 92 12.03 -13.08 0.28
C GLN A 92 11.81 -12.04 1.38
N ALA A 93 11.16 -12.38 2.49
CA ALA A 93 11.01 -11.49 3.63
C ALA A 93 12.36 -11.11 4.22
N ASN A 94 13.24 -12.09 4.47
CA ASN A 94 14.60 -11.84 4.98
C ASN A 94 15.44 -11.00 3.99
N PHE A 95 15.34 -11.28 2.70
CA PHE A 95 16.02 -10.50 1.67
C PHE A 95 15.52 -9.05 1.62
N PHE A 96 14.21 -8.84 1.69
CA PHE A 96 13.60 -7.53 1.73
C PHE A 96 14.04 -6.73 2.96
N ILE A 97 13.94 -7.30 4.16
CA ILE A 97 14.35 -6.65 5.42
C ILE A 97 15.81 -6.20 5.34
N ALA A 98 16.70 -7.08 4.88
CA ALA A 98 18.13 -6.80 4.79
C ALA A 98 18.49 -5.69 3.76
N ASN A 99 17.59 -5.36 2.83
CA ASN A 99 17.87 -4.48 1.69
C ASN A 99 16.86 -3.34 1.52
N GLY A 100 16.29 -2.84 2.63
CA GLY A 100 15.44 -1.64 2.62
C GLY A 100 14.00 -1.83 3.10
N GLY A 101 13.63 -3.06 3.47
CA GLY A 101 12.34 -3.39 4.04
C GLY A 101 12.26 -3.33 5.56
N GLY A 102 13.36 -3.06 6.25
CA GLY A 102 13.36 -2.95 7.72
C GLY A 102 12.48 -1.81 8.22
N TRP A 103 11.96 -1.95 9.43
CA TRP A 103 11.07 -1.00 10.07
C TRP A 103 11.59 -0.63 11.48
N SER A 104 11.27 0.59 11.88
CA SER A 104 11.37 1.01 13.28
C SER A 104 10.25 1.98 13.59
N GLY A 105 9.72 1.93 14.81
CA GLY A 105 8.67 2.85 15.30
C GLY A 105 9.18 4.27 15.54
N ASP A 106 9.84 4.87 14.56
CA ASP A 106 10.38 6.24 14.59
C ASP A 106 9.34 7.29 14.16
N GLY A 107 8.14 6.86 13.77
CA GLY A 107 7.03 7.72 13.34
C GLY A 107 7.22 8.34 11.95
N ILE A 108 8.25 7.93 11.21
CA ILE A 108 8.48 8.30 9.81
C ILE A 108 8.69 7.08 8.91
N THR A 109 8.80 5.87 9.47
CA THR A 109 8.96 4.61 8.74
C THR A 109 7.64 3.85 8.66
N LEU A 110 7.06 3.73 7.47
CA LEU A 110 5.95 2.80 7.26
C LEU A 110 6.46 1.35 7.40
N PRO A 111 5.64 0.43 7.92
CA PRO A 111 5.89 -1.00 7.76
C PRO A 111 6.19 -1.31 6.28
N GLY A 112 7.03 -2.30 6.02
CA GLY A 112 7.32 -2.73 4.66
C GLY A 112 6.07 -3.21 3.94
N MET A 113 6.02 -3.04 2.63
CA MET A 113 4.90 -3.50 1.80
C MET A 113 5.29 -4.72 0.96
N LEU A 114 4.49 -5.78 1.03
CA LEU A 114 4.57 -6.93 0.15
C LEU A 114 3.67 -6.68 -1.07
N ASP A 115 4.29 -6.53 -2.24
CA ASP A 115 3.61 -6.33 -3.52
C ASP A 115 3.33 -7.69 -4.19
N LEU A 116 2.04 -8.04 -4.26
CA LEU A 116 1.50 -9.27 -4.81
C LEU A 116 0.61 -8.94 -6.01
N GLU A 117 1.14 -9.14 -7.21
CA GLU A 117 0.41 -8.84 -8.43
C GLU A 117 0.70 -9.82 -9.56
N TYR A 118 0.22 -9.49 -10.77
CA TYR A 118 0.36 -10.34 -11.93
C TYR A 118 1.83 -10.59 -12.23
N ASN A 119 2.21 -11.87 -12.38
CA ASN A 119 3.54 -12.20 -12.86
C ASN A 119 3.80 -11.51 -14.22
N PRO A 120 4.82 -10.64 -14.33
CA PRO A 120 5.06 -9.87 -15.56
C PRO A 120 5.60 -10.73 -16.71
N SER A 121 6.01 -11.98 -16.45
CA SER A 121 6.65 -12.84 -17.43
C SER A 121 6.26 -14.32 -17.28
N GLY A 122 4.95 -14.59 -17.13
CA GLY A 122 4.47 -15.97 -17.08
C GLY A 122 3.01 -16.12 -16.70
N ASP A 123 2.69 -17.25 -16.07
CA ASP A 123 1.38 -17.50 -15.49
C ASP A 123 1.05 -16.44 -14.43
N SER A 124 -0.15 -15.87 -14.49
CA SER A 124 -0.58 -14.75 -13.64
C SER A 124 -0.42 -15.02 -12.13
N CYS A 125 -0.52 -16.28 -11.72
CA CYS A 125 -0.39 -16.73 -10.33
C CYS A 125 0.94 -17.45 -10.10
N TYR A 126 1.95 -17.15 -10.91
CA TYR A 126 3.30 -17.71 -10.84
C TYR A 126 3.34 -19.25 -11.03
N GLY A 127 2.27 -19.85 -11.57
CA GLY A 127 2.14 -21.31 -11.71
C GLY A 127 1.88 -22.05 -10.41
N LEU A 128 1.50 -21.33 -9.35
CA LEU A 128 1.15 -21.90 -8.04
C LEU A 128 -0.35 -22.16 -7.93
N SER A 129 -0.72 -23.14 -7.09
CA SER A 129 -2.11 -23.28 -6.67
C SER A 129 -2.48 -22.18 -5.67
N ALA A 130 -3.78 -21.94 -5.50
CA ALA A 130 -4.26 -20.97 -4.53
C ALA A 130 -3.79 -21.27 -3.10
N SER A 131 -3.78 -22.54 -2.69
CA SER A 131 -3.29 -22.94 -1.37
C SER A 131 -1.79 -22.72 -1.22
N ASP A 132 -0.99 -23.06 -2.23
CA ASP A 132 0.47 -22.86 -2.16
C ASP A 132 0.83 -21.38 -2.08
N LEU A 133 0.10 -20.52 -2.80
CA LEU A 133 0.31 -19.08 -2.75
C LEU A 133 -0.12 -18.48 -1.41
N VAL A 134 -1.23 -18.95 -0.83
CA VAL A 134 -1.66 -18.56 0.53
C VAL A 134 -0.62 -18.98 1.57
N ASP A 135 -0.08 -20.20 1.49
CA ASP A 135 0.98 -20.67 2.38
C ASP A 135 2.25 -19.83 2.23
N TRP A 136 2.62 -19.46 1.00
CA TRP A 136 3.76 -18.60 0.71
C TRP A 136 3.59 -17.19 1.30
N ILE A 137 2.41 -16.58 1.15
CA ILE A 137 2.09 -15.26 1.72
C ILE A 137 2.17 -15.32 3.24
N SER A 138 1.60 -16.37 3.85
CA SER A 138 1.68 -16.61 5.30
C SER A 138 3.15 -16.69 5.76
N ASP A 139 3.99 -17.46 5.08
CA ASP A 139 5.41 -17.60 5.39
C ASP A 139 6.16 -16.25 5.32
N PHE A 140 5.85 -15.42 4.33
CA PHE A 140 6.44 -14.08 4.22
C PHE A 140 6.03 -13.18 5.38
N ILE A 141 4.72 -13.00 5.61
CA ILE A 141 4.24 -11.99 6.57
C ILE A 141 4.58 -12.37 8.02
N GLU A 142 4.59 -13.66 8.35
CA GLU A 142 4.95 -14.15 9.68
C GLU A 142 6.45 -14.01 9.93
N THR A 143 7.28 -14.25 8.89
CA THR A 143 8.72 -13.99 8.97
C THR A 143 9.00 -12.50 9.16
N TYR A 144 8.31 -11.64 8.42
CA TYR A 144 8.45 -10.19 8.55
C TYR A 144 8.03 -9.72 9.94
N ASN A 145 6.86 -10.15 10.44
CA ASN A 145 6.39 -9.80 11.78
C ASN A 145 7.34 -10.28 12.88
N SER A 146 7.88 -11.49 12.74
CA SER A 146 8.84 -12.04 13.72
C SER A 146 10.13 -11.23 13.82
N SER A 147 10.57 -10.57 12.73
CA SER A 147 11.76 -9.73 12.70
C SER A 147 11.47 -8.29 13.14
N GLU A 148 10.43 -7.68 12.57
CA GLU A 148 10.19 -6.24 12.68
C GLU A 148 9.18 -5.88 13.79
N GLY A 149 8.45 -6.86 14.34
CA GLY A 149 7.42 -6.64 15.36
C GLY A 149 6.10 -6.08 14.84
N VAL A 150 6.01 -5.77 13.54
CA VAL A 150 4.81 -5.32 12.84
C VAL A 150 4.54 -6.19 11.61
N TYR A 151 3.28 -6.37 11.23
CA TYR A 151 2.97 -7.04 9.96
C TYR A 151 3.23 -6.09 8.78
N PRO A 152 3.71 -6.60 7.63
CA PRO A 152 3.86 -5.80 6.43
C PRO A 152 2.47 -5.44 5.87
N LEU A 153 2.40 -4.33 5.13
CA LEU A 153 1.24 -4.07 4.28
C LEU A 153 1.19 -5.08 3.13
N ILE A 154 0.00 -5.39 2.62
CA ILE A 154 -0.18 -6.19 1.40
C ILE A 154 -0.72 -5.27 0.30
N TYR A 155 0.03 -5.14 -0.78
CA TYR A 155 -0.42 -4.55 -2.03
C TYR A 155 -0.94 -5.64 -2.97
N THR A 156 -2.12 -5.41 -3.57
CA THR A 156 -2.72 -6.27 -4.58
C THR A 156 -3.84 -5.54 -5.32
N SER A 157 -4.40 -6.17 -6.36
CA SER A 157 -5.75 -5.88 -6.86
C SER A 157 -6.77 -6.92 -6.38
N THR A 158 -8.06 -6.57 -6.28
CA THR A 158 -9.14 -7.52 -5.94
C THR A 158 -9.21 -8.68 -6.94
N SER A 159 -8.96 -8.39 -8.22
CA SER A 159 -9.00 -9.39 -9.31
C SER A 159 -7.88 -10.42 -9.16
N TRP A 160 -6.64 -9.97 -8.98
CA TRP A 160 -5.50 -10.86 -8.78
C TRP A 160 -5.67 -11.68 -7.51
N TRP A 161 -6.09 -11.05 -6.40
CA TRP A 161 -6.31 -11.73 -5.14
C TRP A 161 -7.36 -12.84 -5.26
N THR A 162 -8.51 -12.54 -5.86
CA THR A 162 -9.59 -13.50 -6.08
C THR A 162 -9.11 -14.68 -6.92
N GLN A 163 -8.40 -14.40 -8.01
CA GLN A 163 -7.92 -15.41 -8.95
C GLN A 163 -6.84 -16.30 -8.31
N CYS A 164 -5.83 -15.71 -7.70
CA CYS A 164 -4.60 -16.40 -7.35
C CYS A 164 -4.59 -16.93 -5.92
N THR A 165 -5.42 -16.41 -5.01
CA THR A 165 -5.52 -16.91 -3.62
C THR A 165 -6.83 -17.65 -3.35
N GLY A 166 -7.72 -17.75 -4.34
CA GLY A 166 -9.09 -18.24 -4.13
C GLY A 166 -9.93 -17.29 -3.28
N ASN A 167 -9.59 -16.00 -3.27
CA ASN A 167 -10.16 -14.96 -2.41
C ASN A 167 -10.04 -15.31 -0.92
N SER A 168 -8.83 -15.70 -0.48
CA SER A 168 -8.55 -16.03 0.92
C SER A 168 -8.83 -14.85 1.85
N ASP A 169 -9.42 -15.12 3.02
CA ASP A 169 -9.70 -14.15 4.08
C ASP A 169 -8.65 -14.15 5.22
N ALA A 170 -7.59 -14.94 5.07
CA ALA A 170 -6.66 -15.28 6.15
C ALA A 170 -5.84 -14.10 6.71
N PHE A 171 -5.67 -13.01 5.95
CA PHE A 171 -4.66 -11.98 6.27
C PHE A 171 -5.23 -10.65 6.72
N GLY A 172 -6.53 -10.39 6.54
CA GLY A 172 -7.11 -9.07 6.79
C GLY A 172 -7.11 -8.60 8.25
N SER A 173 -6.95 -9.54 9.19
CA SER A 173 -6.77 -9.23 10.62
C SER A 173 -5.32 -8.93 11.03
N LYS A 174 -4.36 -9.15 10.12
CA LYS A 174 -2.91 -9.03 10.37
C LYS A 174 -2.29 -7.91 9.54
N SER A 175 -2.46 -7.96 8.23
CA SER A 175 -1.78 -7.06 7.29
C SER A 175 -2.71 -5.95 6.79
N PRO A 176 -2.32 -4.67 6.92
CA PRO A 176 -3.03 -3.56 6.28
C PRO A 176 -3.09 -3.71 4.76
N LEU A 177 -4.23 -3.40 4.15
CA LEU A 177 -4.42 -3.49 2.69
C LEU A 177 -4.00 -2.21 1.97
N VAL A 178 -3.13 -2.35 0.99
CA VAL A 178 -2.94 -1.39 -0.11
C VAL A 178 -3.66 -1.96 -1.34
N ILE A 179 -4.68 -1.27 -1.85
CA ILE A 179 -5.49 -1.79 -2.96
C ILE A 179 -5.23 -1.00 -4.23
N ALA A 180 -4.88 -1.69 -5.31
CA ALA A 180 -4.78 -1.11 -6.65
C ALA A 180 -6.15 -1.12 -7.33
N ARG A 181 -6.67 0.08 -7.62
CA ARG A 181 -7.92 0.24 -8.39
C ARG A 181 -7.97 1.60 -9.06
N TYR A 182 -7.66 1.65 -10.35
CA TYR A 182 -7.66 2.89 -11.12
C TYR A 182 -9.09 3.26 -11.57
N SER A 183 -9.83 3.89 -10.67
CA SER A 183 -11.24 4.22 -10.85
C SER A 183 -11.65 5.38 -9.96
N SER A 184 -12.89 5.87 -10.09
CA SER A 184 -13.45 6.89 -9.19
C SER A 184 -13.91 6.33 -7.85
N SER A 185 -13.90 5.00 -7.67
CA SER A 185 -14.25 4.32 -6.42
C SER A 185 -13.46 3.04 -6.27
N VAL A 186 -13.15 2.67 -5.03
CA VAL A 186 -12.35 1.47 -4.70
C VAL A 186 -13.07 0.15 -5.07
N GLY A 187 -14.40 0.12 -5.02
CA GLY A 187 -15.19 -1.08 -5.27
C GLY A 187 -15.09 -2.13 -4.17
N ASP A 188 -15.38 -3.39 -4.52
CA ASP A 188 -15.29 -4.51 -3.57
C ASP A 188 -13.83 -4.81 -3.22
N LEU A 189 -13.57 -5.00 -1.93
CA LEU A 189 -12.26 -5.38 -1.41
C LEU A 189 -12.09 -6.90 -1.42
N PRO A 190 -10.83 -7.40 -1.45
CA PRO A 190 -10.58 -8.81 -1.25
C PRO A 190 -11.10 -9.30 0.12
N ALA A 191 -11.44 -10.58 0.22
CA ALA A 191 -11.98 -11.15 1.45
C ALA A 191 -11.03 -10.94 2.64
N GLY A 192 -11.60 -10.80 3.84
CA GLY A 192 -10.84 -10.55 5.07
C GLY A 192 -10.64 -9.06 5.39
N TRP A 193 -10.67 -8.16 4.40
CA TRP A 193 -10.57 -6.71 4.63
C TRP A 193 -11.93 -6.02 4.57
N SER A 194 -12.27 -5.28 5.63
CA SER A 194 -13.48 -4.44 5.67
C SER A 194 -13.22 -3.00 5.22
N TYR A 195 -11.96 -2.59 5.14
CA TYR A 195 -11.49 -1.30 4.66
C TYR A 195 -10.11 -1.45 4.03
N TYR A 196 -9.77 -0.54 3.11
CA TYR A 196 -8.39 -0.37 2.64
C TYR A 196 -7.65 0.61 3.57
N THR A 197 -6.35 0.43 3.70
CA THR A 197 -5.46 1.36 4.43
C THR A 197 -4.90 2.40 3.47
N ILE A 198 -4.43 1.97 2.30
CA ILE A 198 -4.00 2.84 1.20
C ILE A 198 -4.71 2.41 -0.08
N TRP A 199 -5.12 3.36 -0.90
CA TRP A 199 -5.69 3.12 -2.21
C TRP A 199 -4.80 3.74 -3.28
N GLN A 200 -4.22 2.88 -4.12
CA GLN A 200 -3.52 3.29 -5.34
C GLN A 200 -4.56 3.48 -6.44
N TYR A 201 -4.86 4.74 -6.76
CA TYR A 201 -6.01 5.12 -7.59
C TYR A 201 -5.64 5.55 -9.01
N SER A 202 -4.35 5.68 -9.31
CA SER A 202 -3.85 5.97 -10.65
C SER A 202 -2.42 5.45 -10.80
N ASP A 203 -2.06 4.95 -11.99
CA ASP A 203 -0.68 4.64 -12.41
C ASP A 203 0.10 5.87 -12.90
N SER A 204 -0.34 7.06 -12.49
CA SER A 204 0.19 8.31 -13.01
C SER A 204 0.05 9.42 -11.98
N TYR A 205 1.09 9.56 -11.18
CA TYR A 205 1.25 10.69 -10.28
C TYR A 205 2.06 11.81 -10.93
N THR A 206 1.66 13.06 -10.68
CA THR A 206 2.27 14.25 -11.33
C THR A 206 3.77 14.37 -11.07
N TYR A 207 4.26 13.84 -9.94
CA TYR A 207 5.68 13.88 -9.56
C TYR A 207 6.40 12.54 -9.80
N GLY A 208 5.79 11.65 -10.57
CA GLY A 208 6.33 10.34 -10.93
C GLY A 208 5.74 9.19 -10.11
N GLY A 209 5.67 8.02 -10.73
CA GLY A 209 5.12 6.82 -10.12
C GLY A 209 3.60 6.80 -10.08
N ASP A 210 3.06 6.11 -9.09
CA ASP A 210 1.64 5.83 -8.95
C ASP A 210 1.03 6.69 -7.82
N ALA A 211 -0.23 7.07 -7.94
CA ALA A 211 -0.88 7.99 -7.02
C ALA A 211 -1.67 7.25 -5.94
N ASP A 212 -1.37 7.57 -4.67
CA ASP A 212 -1.96 6.92 -3.52
C ASP A 212 -2.75 7.85 -2.62
N SER A 213 -3.74 7.28 -1.95
CA SER A 213 -4.51 7.93 -0.90
C SER A 213 -4.60 7.03 0.32
N PHE A 214 -4.06 7.50 1.45
CA PHE A 214 -4.25 6.87 2.75
C PHE A 214 -5.67 7.16 3.29
N ASN A 215 -6.30 6.14 3.87
CA ASN A 215 -7.65 6.20 4.42
C ASN A 215 -7.63 6.68 5.88
N GLY A 216 -7.50 7.99 6.07
CA GLY A 216 -7.45 8.63 7.37
C GLY A 216 -6.76 9.99 7.33
N ASP A 217 -6.55 10.59 8.49
CA ASP A 217 -5.79 11.83 8.64
C ASP A 217 -4.28 11.60 8.84
N GLU A 218 -3.50 12.68 8.86
CA GLU A 218 -2.03 12.61 9.04
C GLU A 218 -1.63 11.99 10.39
N SER A 219 -2.45 12.10 11.43
CA SER A 219 -2.16 11.50 12.74
C SER A 219 -2.31 9.98 12.71
N GLN A 220 -3.30 9.48 11.96
CA GLN A 220 -3.51 8.05 11.72
C GLN A 220 -2.43 7.47 10.80
N LEU A 221 -1.97 8.24 9.81
CA LEU A 221 -0.82 7.85 8.98
C LEU A 221 0.46 7.74 9.83
N GLN A 222 0.69 8.70 10.73
CA GLN A 222 1.81 8.62 11.66
C GLN A 222 1.68 7.46 12.64
N ALA A 223 0.46 7.15 13.10
CA ALA A 223 0.21 5.98 13.94
C ALA A 223 0.56 4.67 13.22
N LEU A 224 0.24 4.56 11.92
CA LEU A 224 0.68 3.42 11.10
C LEU A 224 2.21 3.30 11.05
N ALA A 225 2.94 4.42 10.99
CA ALA A 225 4.41 4.42 11.02
C ALA A 225 5.01 4.12 12.41
N LEU A 226 4.22 4.24 13.48
CA LEU A 226 4.64 3.93 14.85
C LEU A 226 4.40 2.46 15.23
N GLY A 227 3.58 1.73 14.47
CA GLY A 227 3.25 0.32 14.69
C GLY A 227 2.06 0.11 15.62
#